data_AF-A0A4Z2BZ91-F1
#
_entry.id   AF-A0A4Z2BZ91-F1
#
_cell.length_a   1.000
_cell.length_b   1.000
_cell.length_c   1.000
_cell.angle_alpha   90.00
_cell.angle_beta   90.00
_cell.angle_gamma   90.00
#
_symmetry.space_group_name_H-M   'P 1'
#
loop_
_entity.id
_entity.type
_entity.pdbx_description
1 polymer ?
#
loop_
_entity_poly.entity_id
_entity_poly.type
_entity_poly.pdbx_seq_one_letter_code
_entity_poly.pdbx_strand_id
1 'polypeptide(L)'
;MVEQRMNSVIKWTLILFVLVSIILNIVLISMYSGRAPKCSAHRAHPLRGKHDERSLVFADLTREEYSQVQQYMLKQKDLDISTNQITKPSENFLFLIDLSLPKKADALAYLDDGKGKPTREATAVVFYGKSGYVKEYVVGPLPNPKYHRDVTKERYNTDIPINSRPVTIGEYAVLFEFLEAEFFSKLQKLMKESFDVDDTKHLNAFEQMPRGVRSGDRSTWISFMRDMSGMYIHPVGLEVLVNHESVNSSQWTIQRVLYNGQYFDSVQALKEKYDRGSVKKILYTKSRDYGSLKPKTKPLQVGPQLFHPEGKRYSISDNHVLYMDWSFAFGLSSLTGMRVFDVRFKDERILYELSVQEAMSVYGSVTPGMGLTKFLDTEHRDWSLCAPTGPRCGLPL
;
A
#
# COMPACT_ATOMS: atom_id res chain seq x y z
N MET A 1 28.59 -46.30 -74.16
CA MET A 1 27.48 -46.92 -73.39
C MET A 1 26.40 -45.86 -73.29
N VAL A 2 25.25 -46.11 -73.91
CA VAL A 2 24.23 -45.10 -74.22
C VAL A 2 23.63 -44.55 -72.94
N GLU A 3 23.77 -43.24 -72.73
CA GLU A 3 23.10 -42.49 -71.69
C GLU A 3 21.58 -42.64 -71.91
N GLN A 4 20.91 -43.47 -71.11
CA GLN A 4 19.46 -43.65 -71.16
C GLN A 4 18.79 -42.32 -70.79
N ARG A 5 18.58 -41.46 -71.78
CA ARG A 5 17.75 -40.26 -71.66
C ARG A 5 16.33 -40.71 -71.35
N MET A 6 15.95 -40.60 -70.08
CA MET A 6 14.59 -40.82 -69.62
C MET A 6 13.61 -40.08 -70.53
N ASN A 7 12.68 -40.83 -71.13
CA ASN A 7 11.71 -40.35 -72.11
C ASN A 7 11.05 -39.06 -71.58
N SER A 8 10.99 -38.01 -72.41
CA SER A 8 10.48 -36.68 -72.03
C SER A 8 9.10 -36.78 -71.38
N VAL A 9 8.26 -37.69 -71.88
CA VAL A 9 6.93 -37.96 -71.33
C VAL A 9 6.98 -38.50 -69.89
N ILE A 10 7.96 -39.36 -69.57
CA ILE A 10 8.17 -39.92 -68.22
C ILE A 10 8.69 -38.84 -67.25
N LYS A 11 9.56 -37.94 -67.72
CA LYS A 11 10.00 -36.78 -66.93
C LYS A 11 8.83 -35.86 -66.58
N TRP A 12 8.00 -35.50 -67.56
CA TRP A 12 6.85 -34.63 -67.34
C TRP A 12 5.77 -35.28 -66.48
N THR A 13 5.54 -36.60 -66.60
CA THR A 13 4.60 -37.32 -65.71
C THR A 13 5.11 -37.43 -64.28
N LEU A 14 6.40 -37.66 -64.05
CA LEU A 14 6.98 -37.64 -62.70
C LEU A 14 6.91 -36.23 -62.08
N ILE A 15 7.22 -35.18 -62.86
CA ILE A 15 7.09 -33.79 -62.42
C ILE A 15 5.63 -33.47 -62.07
N LEU A 16 4.67 -33.90 -62.90
CA LEU A 16 3.24 -33.73 -62.65
C LEU A 16 2.81 -34.47 -61.38
N PHE A 17 3.28 -35.70 -61.17
CA PHE A 17 2.94 -36.48 -59.98
C PHE A 17 3.49 -35.85 -58.70
N VAL A 18 4.71 -35.33 -58.73
CA VAL A 18 5.31 -34.57 -57.61
C VAL A 18 4.53 -33.28 -57.35
N LEU A 19 4.17 -32.53 -58.41
CA LEU A 19 3.36 -31.32 -58.30
C LEU A 19 1.98 -31.61 -57.68
N VAL A 20 1.29 -32.65 -58.16
CA VAL A 20 -0.01 -33.08 -57.63
C VAL A 20 0.13 -33.50 -56.17
N SER A 21 1.18 -34.24 -55.81
CA SER A 21 1.44 -34.63 -54.42
C SER A 21 1.71 -33.43 -53.50
N ILE A 22 2.49 -32.44 -53.96
CA ILE A 22 2.76 -31.21 -53.21
C ILE A 22 1.46 -30.41 -53.03
N ILE A 23 0.67 -30.24 -54.08
CA ILE A 23 -0.61 -29.53 -54.03
C ILE A 23 -1.56 -30.24 -53.07
N LEU A 24 -1.67 -31.57 -53.15
CA LEU A 24 -2.51 -32.36 -52.26
C LEU A 24 -2.08 -32.22 -50.79
N ASN A 25 -0.78 -32.25 -50.50
CA ASN A 25 -0.26 -32.03 -49.16
C ASN A 25 -0.53 -30.60 -48.65
N ILE A 26 -0.36 -29.57 -49.48
CA ILE A 26 -0.69 -28.19 -49.11
C ILE A 26 -2.18 -28.05 -48.81
N VAL A 27 -3.05 -28.65 -49.62
CA VAL A 27 -4.50 -28.66 -49.40
C VAL A 27 -4.84 -29.39 -48.09
N LEU A 28 -4.27 -30.57 -47.86
CA LEU A 28 -4.47 -31.34 -46.62
C LEU A 28 -3.97 -30.57 -45.38
N ILE A 29 -2.78 -29.97 -45.43
CA ILE A 29 -2.24 -29.15 -44.33
C ILE A 29 -3.10 -27.91 -44.11
N SER A 30 -3.61 -27.28 -45.17
CA SER A 30 -4.50 -26.12 -45.03
C SER A 30 -5.85 -26.51 -44.41
N MET A 31 -6.39 -27.67 -44.79
CA MET A 31 -7.65 -28.21 -44.25
C MET A 31 -7.51 -28.68 -42.79
N TYR A 32 -6.34 -29.17 -42.39
CA TYR A 32 -6.10 -29.70 -41.04
C TYR A 32 -5.46 -28.70 -40.07
N SER A 33 -4.65 -27.74 -40.53
CA SER A 33 -4.02 -26.73 -39.65
C SER A 33 -5.05 -25.75 -39.06
N GLY A 34 -6.17 -25.53 -39.75
CA GLY A 34 -7.30 -24.73 -39.24
C GLY A 34 -8.20 -25.44 -38.22
N ARG A 35 -8.00 -26.74 -37.96
CA ARG A 35 -8.87 -27.56 -37.08
C ARG A 35 -8.38 -27.67 -35.64
N ALA A 36 -7.26 -27.06 -35.28
CA ALA A 36 -6.91 -26.93 -33.87
C ALA A 36 -8.02 -26.11 -33.19
N PRO A 37 -8.74 -26.66 -32.19
CA PRO A 37 -9.79 -25.91 -31.51
C PRO A 37 -9.18 -24.66 -30.90
N LYS A 38 -9.57 -23.50 -31.43
CA LYS A 38 -9.16 -22.21 -30.88
C LYS A 38 -9.97 -22.00 -29.59
N CYS A 39 -9.28 -21.71 -28.50
CA CYS A 39 -9.93 -21.27 -27.27
C CYS A 39 -10.75 -20.01 -27.58
N SER A 40 -11.97 -19.95 -27.05
CA SER A 40 -12.82 -18.77 -27.25
C SER A 40 -12.26 -17.62 -26.42
N ALA A 41 -12.03 -16.46 -27.05
CA ALA A 41 -11.72 -15.23 -26.33
C ALA A 41 -12.93 -14.70 -25.54
N HIS A 42 -14.14 -15.06 -25.98
CA HIS A 42 -15.39 -14.67 -25.35
C HIS A 42 -15.92 -15.76 -24.43
N ARG A 43 -16.68 -15.34 -23.42
CA ARG A 43 -17.32 -16.23 -22.47
C ARG A 43 -18.24 -17.22 -23.22
N ALA A 44 -18.04 -18.52 -23.00
CA ALA A 44 -18.86 -19.55 -23.66
C ALA A 44 -20.30 -19.62 -23.13
N HIS A 45 -20.51 -19.29 -21.85
CA HIS A 45 -21.80 -19.37 -21.16
C HIS A 45 -22.27 -18.01 -20.64
N PRO A 46 -23.59 -17.72 -20.65
CA PRO A 46 -24.11 -16.49 -20.04
C PRO A 46 -23.89 -16.49 -18.52
N LEU A 47 -23.91 -15.30 -17.91
CA LEU A 47 -23.92 -15.17 -16.45
C LEU A 47 -25.25 -15.67 -15.90
N ARG A 48 -25.21 -16.27 -14.72
CA ARG A 48 -26.42 -16.67 -13.99
C ARG A 48 -27.13 -15.50 -13.32
N GLY A 49 -26.43 -14.40 -13.07
CA GLY A 49 -26.97 -13.18 -12.47
C GLY A 49 -26.83 -11.96 -13.37
N LYS A 50 -27.48 -10.86 -12.95
CA LYS A 50 -27.33 -9.53 -13.56
C LYS A 50 -26.60 -8.61 -12.60
N HIS A 51 -25.85 -7.67 -13.15
CA HIS A 51 -25.22 -6.64 -12.32
C HIS A 51 -26.30 -5.74 -11.70
N ASP A 52 -26.05 -5.32 -10.47
CA ASP A 52 -26.98 -4.52 -9.67
C ASP A 52 -26.32 -3.19 -9.30
N GLU A 53 -26.80 -2.09 -9.87
CA GLU A 53 -26.30 -0.73 -9.59
C GLU A 53 -26.50 -0.32 -8.12
N ARG A 54 -27.36 -1.04 -7.38
CA ARG A 54 -27.53 -0.79 -5.94
C ARG A 54 -26.27 -1.09 -5.14
N SER A 55 -25.38 -1.94 -5.64
CA SER A 55 -24.04 -2.19 -5.07
C SER A 55 -23.18 -0.92 -4.91
N LEU A 56 -23.44 0.12 -5.71
CA LEU A 56 -22.69 1.37 -5.70
C LEU A 56 -22.82 2.17 -4.41
N VAL A 57 -23.77 1.85 -3.53
CA VAL A 57 -23.82 2.46 -2.18
C VAL A 57 -22.59 2.10 -1.35
N PHE A 58 -21.91 1.01 -1.68
CA PHE A 58 -20.67 0.55 -1.04
C PHE A 58 -19.41 0.87 -1.85
N ALA A 59 -19.54 1.42 -3.06
CA ALA A 59 -18.39 1.73 -3.90
C ALA A 59 -17.57 2.84 -3.24
N ASP A 60 -16.25 2.68 -3.20
CA ASP A 60 -15.33 3.71 -2.73
C ASP A 60 -15.48 5.01 -3.54
N LEU A 61 -14.94 6.11 -3.03
CA LEU A 61 -15.04 7.40 -3.70
C LEU A 61 -14.32 7.34 -5.05
N THR A 62 -14.99 7.84 -6.10
CA THR A 62 -14.29 8.05 -7.38
C THR A 62 -13.28 9.18 -7.23
N ARG A 63 -12.35 9.30 -8.18
CA ARG A 63 -11.37 10.39 -8.22
C ARG A 63 -12.07 11.76 -8.24
N GLU A 64 -13.18 11.86 -8.97
CA GLU A 64 -13.98 13.07 -9.10
C GLU A 64 -14.67 13.40 -7.78
N GLU A 65 -15.29 12.42 -7.12
CA GLU A 65 -15.90 12.60 -5.80
C GLU A 65 -14.88 13.03 -4.75
N TYR A 66 -13.71 12.37 -4.71
CA TYR A 66 -12.61 12.74 -3.82
C TYR A 66 -12.18 14.20 -4.05
N SER A 67 -11.99 14.59 -5.31
CA SER A 67 -11.58 15.96 -5.65
C SER A 67 -12.65 16.99 -5.27
N GLN A 68 -13.94 16.67 -5.44
CA GLN A 68 -15.04 17.53 -5.03
C GLN A 68 -15.06 17.76 -3.51
N VAL A 69 -14.87 16.71 -2.71
CA VAL A 69 -14.77 16.81 -1.24
C VAL A 69 -13.57 17.66 -0.85
N GLN A 70 -12.39 17.37 -1.41
CA GLN A 70 -11.17 18.11 -1.12
C GLN A 70 -11.32 19.60 -1.42
N GLN A 71 -11.84 19.94 -2.61
CA GLN A 71 -12.06 21.33 -3.02
C GLN A 71 -13.11 22.04 -2.16
N TYR A 72 -14.17 21.34 -1.77
CA TYR A 72 -15.18 21.89 -0.87
C TYR A 72 -14.59 22.22 0.49
N MET A 73 -13.82 21.30 1.09
CA MET A 73 -13.18 21.50 2.38
C MET A 73 -12.17 22.65 2.34
N LEU A 74 -11.34 22.73 1.29
CA LEU A 74 -10.37 23.83 1.10
C LEU A 74 -11.02 25.22 0.96
N LYS A 75 -12.27 25.29 0.49
CA LYS A 75 -13.02 26.56 0.37
C LYS A 75 -13.57 27.06 1.70
N GLN A 76 -13.64 26.22 2.73
CA GLN A 76 -14.14 26.60 4.06
C GLN A 76 -13.05 27.39 4.78
N LYS A 77 -13.19 28.73 4.80
CA LYS A 77 -12.17 29.65 5.31
C LYS A 77 -11.89 29.47 6.79
N ASP A 78 -12.86 28.99 7.55
CA ASP A 78 -12.79 28.72 8.98
C ASP A 78 -11.91 27.52 9.33
N LEU A 79 -11.72 26.56 8.41
CA LEU A 79 -10.88 25.39 8.65
C LEU A 79 -9.37 25.72 8.51
N ASP A 80 -9.02 26.67 7.63
CA ASP A 80 -7.64 27.11 7.36
C ASP A 80 -6.68 25.93 7.09
N ILE A 81 -7.11 24.99 6.25
CA ILE A 81 -6.43 23.71 6.00
C ILE A 81 -5.53 23.72 4.76
N SER A 82 -4.42 23.00 4.85
CA SER A 82 -3.55 22.65 3.73
C SER A 82 -3.77 21.21 3.26
N THR A 83 -3.51 20.95 1.98
CA THR A 83 -3.40 19.60 1.39
C THR A 83 -1.98 19.26 0.95
N ASN A 84 -1.01 20.13 1.23
CA ASN A 84 0.39 19.89 0.92
C ASN A 84 0.95 18.77 1.81
N GLN A 85 1.54 17.73 1.22
CA GLN A 85 2.07 16.58 1.97
C GLN A 85 3.18 16.97 2.95
N ILE A 86 3.91 18.05 2.68
CA ILE A 86 4.98 18.56 3.56
C ILE A 86 4.50 19.63 4.56
N THR A 87 3.19 19.76 4.77
CA THR A 87 2.65 20.66 5.80
C THR A 87 3.19 20.33 7.18
N LYS A 88 3.61 21.37 7.91
CA LYS A 88 4.29 21.22 9.20
C LYS A 88 3.31 20.78 10.29
N PRO A 89 3.79 20.14 11.36
CA PRO A 89 2.96 19.73 12.49
C PRO A 89 2.17 20.86 13.17
N SER A 90 2.66 22.10 13.10
CA SER A 90 2.02 23.29 13.67
C SER A 90 0.90 23.89 12.83
N GLU A 91 0.66 23.36 11.63
CA GLU A 91 -0.34 23.86 10.69
C GLU A 91 -1.58 22.93 10.64
N ASN A 92 -2.68 23.40 10.05
CA ASN A 92 -3.85 22.55 9.86
C ASN A 92 -3.73 21.78 8.55
N PHE A 93 -4.02 20.48 8.57
CA PHE A 93 -3.80 19.57 7.45
C PHE A 93 -5.01 18.66 7.22
N LEU A 94 -5.48 18.61 5.98
CA LEU A 94 -6.49 17.64 5.54
C LEU A 94 -5.80 16.29 5.28
N PHE A 95 -5.91 15.39 6.26
CA PHE A 95 -5.15 14.15 6.30
C PHE A 95 -5.75 13.03 5.46
N LEU A 96 -7.06 12.84 5.57
CA LEU A 96 -7.78 11.72 4.96
C LEU A 96 -9.13 12.17 4.41
N ILE A 97 -9.48 11.63 3.25
CA ILE A 97 -10.86 11.58 2.75
C ILE A 97 -11.15 10.12 2.40
N ASP A 98 -12.22 9.55 2.95
CA ASP A 98 -12.69 8.19 2.66
C ASP A 98 -14.22 8.17 2.53
N LEU A 99 -14.80 7.10 1.98
CA LEU A 99 -16.25 6.91 1.91
C LEU A 99 -16.85 6.80 3.31
N SER A 100 -17.89 7.60 3.59
CA SER A 100 -18.76 7.36 4.75
C SER A 100 -19.83 6.35 4.35
N LEU A 101 -19.71 5.11 4.85
CA LEU A 101 -20.70 4.07 4.57
C LEU A 101 -22.07 4.45 5.13
N PRO A 102 -23.17 4.15 4.40
CA PRO A 102 -24.51 4.40 4.91
C PRO A 102 -24.80 3.53 6.13
N LYS A 103 -25.74 3.98 6.98
CA LYS A 103 -26.24 3.15 8.07
C LYS A 103 -26.85 1.86 7.50
N LYS A 104 -26.61 0.74 8.18
CA LYS A 104 -27.10 -0.59 7.76
C LYS A 104 -28.60 -0.62 7.48
N ALA A 105 -29.41 0.03 8.31
CA ALA A 105 -30.85 0.09 8.13
C ALA A 105 -31.26 0.76 6.80
N ASP A 106 -30.62 1.87 6.45
CA ASP A 106 -30.92 2.61 5.22
C ASP A 106 -30.41 1.85 3.98
N ALA A 107 -29.25 1.19 4.09
CA ALA A 107 -28.71 0.34 3.04
C ALA A 107 -29.64 -0.86 2.75
N LEU A 108 -30.10 -1.57 3.79
CA LEU A 108 -31.01 -2.71 3.63
C LEU A 108 -32.37 -2.28 3.06
N ALA A 109 -32.91 -1.15 3.51
CA ALA A 109 -34.14 -0.58 2.97
C ALA A 109 -34.03 -0.26 1.46
N TYR A 110 -32.87 0.17 0.99
CA TYR A 110 -32.61 0.39 -0.43
C TYR A 110 -32.40 -0.90 -1.22
N LEU A 111 -31.67 -1.86 -0.65
CA LEU A 111 -31.34 -3.12 -1.31
C LEU A 111 -32.53 -4.08 -1.41
N ASP A 112 -33.40 -4.11 -0.41
CA ASP A 112 -34.43 -5.14 -0.27
C ASP A 112 -35.85 -4.58 -0.36
N ASP A 113 -36.12 -3.42 0.26
CA ASP A 113 -37.48 -2.85 0.35
C ASP A 113 -37.81 -1.89 -0.80
N GLY A 114 -36.88 -1.64 -1.72
CA GLY A 114 -37.07 -0.69 -2.83
C GLY A 114 -37.22 0.78 -2.39
N LYS A 115 -36.74 1.14 -1.19
CA LYS A 115 -36.75 2.54 -0.73
C LYS A 115 -35.70 3.37 -1.46
N GLY A 116 -35.70 4.69 -1.22
CA GLY A 116 -34.77 5.62 -1.85
C GLY A 116 -33.30 5.33 -1.54
N LYS A 117 -32.42 5.63 -2.49
CA LYS A 117 -30.96 5.50 -2.35
C LYS A 117 -30.47 6.35 -1.16
N PRO A 118 -29.69 5.80 -0.22
CA PRO A 118 -29.11 6.57 0.89
C PRO A 118 -28.24 7.71 0.36
N THR A 119 -28.17 8.80 1.14
CA THR A 119 -27.29 9.91 0.80
C THR A 119 -25.85 9.45 0.83
N ARG A 120 -25.10 9.73 -0.25
CA ARG A 120 -23.70 9.38 -0.37
C ARG A 120 -22.86 10.49 0.25
N GLU A 121 -22.02 10.14 1.21
CA GLU A 121 -21.22 11.07 2.00
C GLU A 121 -19.76 10.59 2.07
N ALA A 122 -18.86 11.51 2.38
CA ALA A 122 -17.46 11.22 2.67
C ALA A 122 -17.13 11.55 4.12
N THR A 123 -16.18 10.82 4.69
CA THR A 123 -15.51 11.17 5.94
C THR A 123 -14.24 11.95 5.59
N ALA A 124 -14.03 13.10 6.22
CA ALA A 124 -12.81 13.90 6.09
C ALA A 124 -12.16 14.10 7.47
N VAL A 125 -10.89 13.73 7.61
CA VAL A 125 -10.11 13.89 8.85
C VAL A 125 -9.16 15.07 8.71
N VAL A 126 -9.26 16.01 9.65
CA VAL A 126 -8.44 17.23 9.69
C VAL A 126 -7.62 17.26 10.97
N PHE A 127 -6.32 17.47 10.81
CA PHE A 127 -5.41 17.75 11.92
C PHE A 127 -5.36 19.26 12.13
N TYR A 128 -5.63 19.72 13.34
CA TYR A 128 -5.51 21.13 13.72
C TYR A 128 -4.24 21.33 14.54
N GLY A 129 -3.09 21.40 13.85
CA GLY A 129 -1.80 21.60 14.50
C GLY A 129 -1.73 22.86 15.37
N LYS A 130 -2.35 23.95 14.90
CA LYS A 130 -2.39 25.23 15.63
C LYS A 130 -3.13 25.14 16.96
N SER A 131 -4.19 24.33 17.00
CA SER A 131 -5.12 24.27 18.13
C SER A 131 -4.97 23.01 18.99
N GLY A 132 -4.18 22.02 18.54
CA GLY A 132 -3.83 20.85 19.33
C GLY A 132 -4.87 19.72 19.35
N TYR A 133 -5.72 19.61 18.33
CA TYR A 133 -6.71 18.52 18.24
C TYR A 133 -6.88 17.95 16.82
N VAL A 134 -7.55 16.80 16.72
CA VAL A 134 -7.99 16.18 15.47
C VAL A 134 -9.52 16.24 15.41
N LYS A 135 -10.06 16.51 14.22
CA LYS A 135 -11.50 16.44 13.97
C LYS A 135 -11.80 15.54 12.80
N GLU A 136 -12.97 14.91 12.88
CA GLU A 136 -13.55 14.13 11.82
C GLU A 136 -14.88 14.76 11.39
N TYR A 137 -15.04 14.93 10.07
CA TYR A 137 -16.20 15.54 9.47
C TYR A 137 -16.89 14.56 8.54
N VAL A 138 -18.23 14.55 8.58
CA VAL A 138 -19.02 14.00 7.46
C VAL A 138 -19.28 15.13 6.48
N VAL A 139 -19.01 14.89 5.19
CA VAL A 139 -19.13 15.85 4.09
C VAL A 139 -20.07 15.30 3.03
N GLY A 140 -21.09 16.06 2.65
CA GLY A 140 -22.10 15.60 1.71
C GLY A 140 -23.06 16.68 1.21
N PRO A 141 -24.02 16.33 0.35
CA PRO A 141 -24.13 15.04 -0.35
C PRO A 141 -23.18 14.97 -1.57
N LEU A 142 -22.86 13.77 -2.05
CA LEU A 142 -22.07 13.56 -3.29
C LEU A 142 -22.94 13.16 -4.50
N PRO A 143 -22.56 13.53 -5.74
CA PRO A 143 -21.54 14.52 -6.10
C PRO A 143 -22.08 15.95 -5.87
N ASN A 144 -21.23 16.93 -5.57
CA ASN A 144 -21.55 18.31 -5.15
C ASN A 144 -21.86 18.51 -3.65
N PRO A 145 -20.85 18.38 -2.77
CA PRO A 145 -21.01 18.60 -1.34
C PRO A 145 -21.48 20.03 -1.02
N LYS A 146 -22.38 20.14 -0.04
CA LYS A 146 -23.00 21.39 0.41
C LYS A 146 -22.80 21.64 1.89
N TYR A 147 -22.63 20.59 2.69
CA TYR A 147 -22.41 20.67 4.12
C TYR A 147 -21.20 19.85 4.55
N HIS A 148 -20.66 20.21 5.69
CA HIS A 148 -19.83 19.35 6.52
C HIS A 148 -20.31 19.45 7.97
N ARG A 149 -20.13 18.37 8.74
CA ARG A 149 -20.54 18.31 10.14
C ARG A 149 -19.48 17.62 10.97
N ASP A 150 -19.05 18.25 12.07
CA ASP A 150 -18.16 17.61 13.05
C ASP A 150 -18.89 16.44 13.71
N VAL A 151 -18.32 15.24 13.57
CA VAL A 151 -18.84 13.98 14.13
C VAL A 151 -17.90 13.39 15.19
N THR A 152 -16.84 14.12 15.57
CA THR A 152 -15.80 13.61 16.47
C THR A 152 -16.39 13.16 17.81
N LYS A 153 -17.19 14.01 18.46
CA LYS A 153 -17.83 13.66 19.74
C LYS A 153 -18.89 12.57 19.59
N GLU A 154 -19.61 12.55 18.48
CA GLU A 154 -20.62 11.51 18.20
C GLU A 154 -19.97 10.13 18.08
N ARG A 155 -18.81 10.03 17.41
CA ARG A 155 -18.13 8.76 17.15
C ARG A 155 -17.27 8.27 18.32
N TYR A 156 -16.57 9.19 18.99
CA TYR A 156 -15.56 8.82 19.99
C TYR A 156 -15.94 9.14 21.43
N ASN A 157 -17.04 9.86 21.64
CA ASN A 157 -17.45 10.34 22.97
C ASN A 157 -16.36 11.16 23.69
N THR A 158 -15.40 11.73 22.95
CA THR A 158 -14.33 12.58 23.43
C THR A 158 -13.81 13.46 22.29
N ASP A 159 -13.12 14.55 22.64
CA ASP A 159 -12.24 15.23 21.68
C ASP A 159 -10.93 14.43 21.52
N ILE A 160 -10.33 14.48 20.33
CA ILE A 160 -9.12 13.74 20.00
C ILE A 160 -7.92 14.68 20.07
N PRO A 161 -6.91 14.42 20.92
CA PRO A 161 -5.72 15.26 21.02
C PRO A 161 -4.81 15.11 19.79
N ILE A 162 -4.09 16.16 19.41
CA ILE A 162 -3.21 16.14 18.23
C ILE A 162 -2.10 15.07 18.30
N ASN A 163 -1.73 14.62 19.50
CA ASN A 163 -0.64 13.66 19.69
C ASN A 163 -1.02 12.23 19.28
N SER A 164 -2.31 11.90 19.17
CA SER A 164 -2.76 10.58 18.70
C SER A 164 -2.79 10.46 17.17
N ARG A 165 -2.42 11.51 16.43
CA ARG A 165 -2.36 11.48 14.96
C ARG A 165 -1.20 10.60 14.46
N PRO A 166 -1.35 9.93 13.31
CA PRO A 166 -0.22 9.37 12.56
C PRO A 166 0.84 10.42 12.23
N VAL A 167 2.12 10.05 12.19
CA VAL A 167 3.19 10.92 11.68
C VAL A 167 2.97 11.18 10.20
N THR A 168 3.01 12.45 9.80
CA THR A 168 2.82 12.87 8.41
C THR A 168 4.16 12.97 7.68
N ILE A 169 4.12 13.03 6.35
CA ILE A 169 5.32 13.28 5.53
C ILE A 169 6.00 14.59 5.93
N GLY A 170 5.23 15.66 6.19
CA GLY A 170 5.78 16.92 6.68
C GLY A 170 6.43 16.82 8.05
N GLU A 171 5.91 15.97 8.94
CA GLU A 171 6.55 15.71 10.24
C GLU A 171 7.85 14.91 10.10
N TYR A 172 7.88 13.88 9.23
CA TYR A 172 9.12 13.17 8.90
C TYR A 172 10.18 14.09 8.31
N ALA A 173 9.80 14.99 7.40
CA ALA A 173 10.74 15.94 6.79
C ALA A 173 11.45 16.77 7.87
N VAL A 174 10.68 17.35 8.80
CA VAL A 174 11.23 18.14 9.90
C VAL A 174 12.01 17.27 10.91
N LEU A 175 11.60 16.01 11.11
CA LEU A 175 12.28 15.06 11.99
C LEU A 175 13.66 14.68 11.46
N PHE A 176 13.79 14.48 10.15
CA PHE A 176 15.07 14.18 9.52
C PHE A 176 15.98 15.41 9.47
N GLU A 177 15.44 16.61 9.23
CA GLU A 177 16.20 17.86 9.40
C GLU A 177 16.73 18.03 10.84
N PHE A 178 15.89 17.75 11.83
CA PHE A 178 16.26 17.79 13.24
C PHE A 178 17.36 16.77 13.58
N LEU A 179 17.24 15.51 13.12
CA LEU A 179 18.25 14.48 13.34
C LEU A 179 19.58 14.84 12.66
N GLU A 180 19.55 15.41 11.45
CA GLU A 180 20.76 15.85 10.77
C GLU A 180 21.50 16.92 11.59
N ALA A 181 20.77 17.96 12.01
CA ALA A 181 21.32 19.06 12.78
C ALA A 181 21.77 18.66 14.19
N GLU A 182 20.95 17.90 14.92
CA GLU A 182 21.15 17.67 16.36
C GLU A 182 21.88 16.36 16.68
N PHE A 183 21.96 15.42 15.73
CA PHE A 183 22.53 14.09 15.95
C PHE A 183 23.69 13.77 15.00
N PHE A 184 23.43 13.70 13.69
CA PHE A 184 24.42 13.23 12.71
C PHE A 184 25.60 14.18 12.58
N SER A 185 25.36 15.49 12.45
CA SER A 185 26.41 16.51 12.33
C SER A 185 27.37 16.51 13.53
N LYS A 186 26.88 16.18 14.73
CA LYS A 186 27.67 16.16 15.98
C LYS A 186 28.50 14.88 16.14
N LEU A 187 28.16 13.83 15.41
CA LEU A 187 28.75 12.48 15.52
C LEU A 187 29.49 12.03 14.26
N GLN A 188 29.87 12.93 13.35
CA GLN A 188 30.55 12.62 12.08
C GLN A 188 31.66 11.57 12.19
N LYS A 189 32.56 11.70 13.18
CA LYS A 189 33.65 10.73 13.40
C LYS A 189 33.12 9.33 13.74
N LEU A 190 32.11 9.24 14.61
CA LEU A 190 31.46 7.96 14.94
C LEU A 190 30.77 7.38 13.70
N MET A 191 30.03 8.21 12.97
CA MET A 191 29.32 7.82 11.75
C MET A 191 30.28 7.24 10.71
N LYS A 192 31.42 7.88 10.49
CA LYS A 192 32.43 7.40 9.55
C LYS A 192 33.12 6.11 10.02
N GLU A 193 33.63 6.08 11.25
CA GLU A 193 34.39 4.94 11.76
C GLU A 193 33.52 3.68 11.98
N SER A 194 32.29 3.86 12.47
CA SER A 194 31.42 2.74 12.86
C SER A 194 30.56 2.23 11.71
N PHE A 195 30.15 3.11 10.80
CA PHE A 195 29.11 2.82 9.82
C PHE A 195 29.51 3.11 8.37
N ASP A 196 30.67 3.74 8.13
CA ASP A 196 31.12 4.23 6.82
C ASP A 196 30.14 5.21 6.17
N VAL A 197 29.51 6.04 7.01
CA VAL A 197 28.65 7.16 6.60
C VAL A 197 29.51 8.38 6.27
N ASP A 198 29.17 9.04 5.16
CA ASP A 198 29.78 10.27 4.67
C ASP A 198 28.76 11.04 3.81
N ASP A 199 29.20 12.08 3.10
CA ASP A 199 28.33 12.94 2.28
C ASP A 199 27.56 12.17 1.17
N THR A 200 27.97 10.94 0.85
CA THR A 200 27.35 10.10 -0.18
C THR A 200 26.67 8.85 0.37
N LYS A 201 26.92 8.49 1.62
CA LYS A 201 26.46 7.26 2.25
C LYS A 201 25.73 7.59 3.53
N HIS A 202 24.46 7.21 3.60
CA HIS A 202 23.62 7.46 4.75
C HIS A 202 23.09 6.16 5.36
N LEU A 203 22.50 6.28 6.55
CA LEU A 203 21.76 5.20 7.18
C LEU A 203 20.26 5.43 6.93
N ASN A 204 19.54 4.34 6.72
CA ASN A 204 18.09 4.39 6.63
C ASN A 204 17.49 4.33 8.03
N ALA A 205 16.63 5.29 8.34
CA ALA A 205 15.90 5.33 9.59
C ALA A 205 14.72 4.35 9.56
N PHE A 206 14.48 3.72 10.70
CA PHE A 206 13.33 2.86 10.94
C PHE A 206 12.71 3.23 12.28
N GLU A 207 11.56 3.89 12.25
CA GLU A 207 10.88 4.30 13.47
C GLU A 207 10.12 3.17 14.15
N GLN A 208 10.01 3.26 15.46
CA GLN A 208 9.34 2.29 16.31
C GLN A 208 8.09 2.90 16.93
N MET A 209 7.15 2.04 17.31
CA MET A 209 5.85 2.44 17.86
C MET A 209 5.38 1.45 18.94
N PRO A 210 4.59 1.84 19.93
CA PRO A 210 3.97 3.14 20.11
C PRO A 210 4.98 4.24 20.44
N ARG A 211 4.60 5.49 20.19
CA ARG A 211 5.45 6.67 20.36
C ARG A 211 5.45 7.16 21.81
N GLY A 212 5.79 6.27 22.74
CA GLY A 212 5.78 6.56 24.17
C GLY A 212 5.22 5.40 24.98
N VAL A 213 5.05 5.61 26.28
CA VAL A 213 4.61 4.56 27.22
C VAL A 213 3.32 4.92 27.95
N ARG A 214 2.82 6.15 27.77
CA ARG A 214 1.58 6.66 28.33
C ARG A 214 0.77 7.41 27.28
N SER A 215 -0.54 7.52 27.51
CA SER A 215 -1.41 8.34 26.66
C SER A 215 -0.94 9.80 26.63
N GLY A 216 -0.86 10.38 25.44
CA GLY A 216 -0.40 11.75 25.22
C GLY A 216 1.09 11.87 24.90
N ASP A 217 1.91 10.88 25.29
CA ASP A 217 3.32 10.83 24.92
C ASP A 217 3.46 10.79 23.39
N ARG A 218 4.48 11.49 22.88
CA ARG A 218 4.92 11.39 21.49
C ARG A 218 6.44 11.45 21.40
N SER A 219 7.06 10.34 21.81
CA SER A 219 8.50 10.10 21.78
C SER A 219 8.81 8.80 21.04
N THR A 220 9.59 8.89 19.97
CA THR A 220 9.84 7.77 19.05
C THR A 220 11.27 7.30 19.15
N TRP A 221 11.44 5.99 19.37
CA TRP A 221 12.72 5.33 19.11
C TRP A 221 12.90 5.17 17.61
N ILE A 222 14.07 5.57 17.10
CA ILE A 222 14.45 5.47 15.69
C ILE A 222 15.69 4.60 15.64
N SER A 223 15.58 3.43 15.02
CA SER A 223 16.70 2.53 14.76
C SER A 223 17.29 2.83 13.39
N PHE A 224 18.60 2.64 13.24
CA PHE A 224 19.28 2.90 11.97
C PHE A 224 19.77 1.61 11.31
N MET A 225 19.56 1.53 10.00
CA MET A 225 19.88 0.41 9.13
C MET A 225 20.85 0.84 8.03
N ARG A 226 21.62 -0.09 7.47
CA ARG A 226 22.45 0.19 6.29
C ARG A 226 21.57 0.37 5.05
N ASP A 227 22.02 1.24 4.15
CA ASP A 227 21.39 1.40 2.84
C ASP A 227 21.78 0.25 1.89
N MET A 228 21.03 -0.85 2.00
CA MET A 228 21.23 -2.10 1.28
C MET A 228 19.88 -2.74 0.94
N SER A 229 19.85 -3.68 -0.02
CA SER A 229 18.61 -4.41 -0.34
C SER A 229 18.09 -5.12 0.91
N GLY A 230 16.80 -4.96 1.20
CA GLY A 230 16.20 -5.49 2.41
C GLY A 230 16.79 -4.88 3.68
N MET A 231 16.85 -3.53 3.76
CA MET A 231 17.46 -2.78 4.87
C MET A 231 17.16 -3.33 6.28
N TYR A 232 15.97 -3.90 6.49
CA TYR A 232 15.51 -4.44 7.78
C TYR A 232 16.40 -5.55 8.36
N ILE A 233 17.18 -6.25 7.54
CA ILE A 233 18.15 -7.26 8.03
C ILE A 233 19.56 -6.70 8.24
N HIS A 234 19.76 -5.39 8.08
CA HIS A 234 21.06 -4.72 8.22
C HIS A 234 21.08 -3.64 9.33
N PRO A 235 20.64 -3.95 10.58
CA PRO A 235 20.73 -3.00 11.70
C PRO A 235 22.18 -2.67 12.06
N VAL A 236 22.43 -1.41 12.41
CA VAL A 236 23.78 -0.95 12.77
C VAL A 236 24.06 -0.90 14.27
N GLY A 237 23.06 -1.23 15.11
CA GLY A 237 23.21 -1.18 16.57
C GLY A 237 23.22 0.24 17.14
N LEU A 238 22.56 1.17 16.45
CA LEU A 238 22.34 2.55 16.87
C LEU A 238 20.84 2.85 16.90
N GLU A 239 20.36 3.39 18.01
CA GLU A 239 18.99 3.87 18.15
C GLU A 239 18.96 5.22 18.88
N VAL A 240 18.02 6.09 18.51
CA VAL A 240 17.84 7.42 19.12
C VAL A 240 16.40 7.59 19.55
N LEU A 241 16.17 8.04 20.78
CA LEU A 241 14.84 8.41 21.27
C LEU A 241 14.64 9.91 21.08
N VAL A 242 13.74 10.27 20.17
CA VAL A 242 13.39 11.66 19.87
C VAL A 242 12.03 11.97 20.49
N ASN A 243 11.98 13.02 21.32
CA ASN A 243 10.71 13.62 21.73
C ASN A 243 10.29 14.68 20.71
N HIS A 244 9.18 14.40 20.03
CA HIS A 244 8.58 15.27 19.01
C HIS A 244 7.11 15.60 19.35
N GLU A 245 6.81 15.64 20.66
CA GLU A 245 5.47 15.91 21.17
C GLU A 245 4.94 17.30 20.85
N SER A 246 5.80 18.32 20.92
CA SER A 246 5.39 19.67 20.54
C SER A 246 5.13 19.75 19.04
N VAL A 247 4.04 20.40 18.64
CA VAL A 247 3.83 20.77 17.23
C VAL A 247 4.87 21.78 16.73
N ASN A 248 5.61 22.43 17.64
CA ASN A 248 6.74 23.28 17.31
C ASN A 248 8.05 22.49 17.35
N SER A 249 8.65 22.25 16.18
CA SER A 249 9.86 21.46 16.06
C SER A 249 11.10 22.05 16.74
N SER A 250 11.13 23.36 17.00
CA SER A 250 12.22 23.97 17.77
C SER A 250 12.26 23.53 19.25
N GLN A 251 11.19 22.87 19.74
CA GLN A 251 11.12 22.33 21.09
C GLN A 251 11.44 20.83 21.15
N TRP A 252 11.79 20.21 20.03
CA TRP A 252 12.13 18.79 19.98
C TRP A 252 13.48 18.52 20.64
N THR A 253 13.60 17.34 21.22
CA THR A 253 14.81 16.96 21.97
C THR A 253 15.17 15.50 21.76
N ILE A 254 16.47 15.20 21.80
CA ILE A 254 16.96 13.83 21.89
C ILE A 254 17.02 13.47 23.38
N GLN A 255 16.19 12.52 23.81
CA GLN A 255 16.09 12.12 25.21
C GLN A 255 17.11 11.05 25.59
N ARG A 256 17.41 10.13 24.67
CA ARG A 256 18.33 9.01 24.88
C ARG A 256 18.98 8.60 23.56
N VAL A 257 20.19 8.03 23.68
CA VAL A 257 20.88 7.36 22.57
C VAL A 257 21.30 5.98 23.04
N LEU A 258 21.08 4.97 22.20
CA LEU A 258 21.63 3.63 22.35
C LEU A 258 22.71 3.43 21.28
N TYR A 259 23.91 3.05 21.69
CA TYR A 259 24.98 2.63 20.77
C TYR A 259 25.61 1.34 21.27
N ASN A 260 25.58 0.30 20.45
CA ASN A 260 26.17 -1.01 20.74
C ASN A 260 25.78 -1.58 22.11
N GLY A 261 24.47 -1.53 22.42
CA GLY A 261 23.90 -2.03 23.69
C GLY A 261 24.14 -1.13 24.91
N GLN A 262 24.77 0.04 24.76
CA GLN A 262 25.01 1.00 25.84
C GLN A 262 24.11 2.22 25.69
N TYR A 263 23.52 2.65 26.81
CA TYR A 263 22.71 3.86 26.89
C TYR A 263 23.55 5.10 27.19
N PHE A 264 23.16 6.21 26.59
CA PHE A 264 23.72 7.53 26.81
C PHE A 264 22.58 8.52 27.04
N ASP A 265 22.77 9.43 28.02
CA ASP A 265 21.78 10.46 28.36
C ASP A 265 21.72 11.60 27.32
N SER A 266 22.76 11.74 26.48
CA SER A 266 22.82 12.77 25.45
C SER A 266 23.77 12.40 24.31
N VAL A 267 23.61 13.09 23.18
CA VAL A 267 24.51 13.00 22.02
C VAL A 267 25.95 13.37 22.41
N GLN A 268 26.10 14.41 23.25
CA GLN A 268 27.40 14.86 23.74
C GLN A 268 28.09 13.79 24.61
N ALA A 269 27.35 13.13 25.50
CA ALA A 269 27.90 12.07 26.34
C ALA A 269 28.42 10.88 25.51
N LEU A 270 27.70 10.51 24.44
CA LEU A 270 28.18 9.51 23.47
C LEU A 270 29.45 10.00 22.77
N LYS A 271 29.43 11.23 22.23
CA LYS A 271 30.57 11.81 21.51
C LYS A 271 31.84 11.77 22.34
N GLU A 272 31.80 12.30 23.56
CA GLU A 272 32.97 12.37 24.44
C GLU A 272 33.51 10.99 24.82
N LYS A 273 32.62 10.06 25.19
CA LYS A 273 33.04 8.70 25.54
C LYS A 273 33.63 7.97 24.34
N TYR A 274 33.08 8.18 23.14
CA TYR A 274 33.58 7.63 21.89
C TYR A 274 34.97 8.18 21.54
N ASP A 275 35.16 9.50 21.67
CA ASP A 275 36.42 10.18 21.39
C ASP A 275 37.54 9.77 22.37
N ARG A 276 37.19 9.54 23.64
CA ARG A 276 38.10 8.97 24.65
C ARG A 276 38.37 7.48 24.50
N GLY A 277 37.74 6.79 23.54
CA GLY A 277 37.89 5.34 23.36
C GLY A 277 37.28 4.49 24.50
N SER A 278 36.41 5.08 25.31
CA SER A 278 35.76 4.44 26.47
C SER A 278 34.45 3.72 26.14
N VAL A 279 34.13 3.60 24.85
CA VAL A 279 32.97 2.86 24.34
C VAL A 279 33.47 1.70 23.50
N LYS A 280 32.84 0.53 23.63
CA LYS A 280 33.03 -0.58 22.70
C LYS A 280 32.57 -0.17 21.30
N LYS A 281 33.52 0.22 20.44
CA LYS A 281 33.24 0.64 19.07
C LYS A 281 32.76 -0.53 18.21
N ILE A 282 31.74 -0.27 17.40
CA ILE A 282 31.42 -1.09 16.23
C ILE A 282 32.40 -0.66 15.15
N LEU A 283 33.15 -1.59 14.56
CA LEU A 283 34.02 -1.28 13.44
C LEU A 283 33.31 -1.69 12.16
N TYR A 284 33.22 -0.75 11.22
CA TYR A 284 32.64 -1.04 9.93
C TYR A 284 33.45 -2.11 9.20
N THR A 285 32.76 -3.16 8.76
CA THR A 285 33.30 -4.14 7.81
C THR A 285 32.34 -4.26 6.63
N LYS A 286 32.90 -4.25 5.42
CA LYS A 286 32.10 -4.38 4.19
C LYS A 286 31.48 -5.78 4.15
N SER A 287 30.15 -5.86 4.16
CA SER A 287 29.40 -7.10 3.99
C SER A 287 28.89 -7.28 2.56
N ARG A 288 28.60 -8.53 2.18
CA ARG A 288 27.84 -8.81 0.94
C ARG A 288 26.37 -8.45 1.18
N ASP A 289 25.67 -8.07 0.11
CA ASP A 289 24.23 -7.87 0.17
C ASP A 289 23.50 -9.21 0.12
N TYR A 290 23.17 -9.73 1.30
CA TYR A 290 22.38 -10.96 1.46
C TYR A 290 20.87 -10.73 1.36
N GLY A 291 20.40 -9.47 1.38
CA GLY A 291 18.97 -9.14 1.34
C GLY A 291 18.39 -9.05 -0.07
N SER A 292 19.23 -9.12 -1.10
CA SER A 292 18.78 -9.11 -2.49
C SER A 292 18.10 -10.42 -2.89
N LEU A 293 16.85 -10.31 -3.36
CA LEU A 293 16.08 -11.42 -3.95
C LEU A 293 16.34 -11.61 -5.44
N LYS A 294 17.30 -10.87 -6.04
CA LYS A 294 17.63 -11.04 -7.45
C LYS A 294 18.15 -12.47 -7.68
N PRO A 295 17.62 -13.21 -8.68
CA PRO A 295 18.08 -14.55 -8.98
C PRO A 295 19.59 -14.60 -9.21
N LYS A 296 20.28 -15.50 -8.51
CA LYS A 296 21.72 -15.74 -8.70
C LYS A 296 22.03 -16.48 -10.01
N THR A 297 21.03 -17.15 -10.57
CA THR A 297 21.11 -17.93 -11.80
C THR A 297 19.95 -17.55 -12.71
N LYS A 298 20.18 -17.62 -14.02
CA LYS A 298 19.13 -17.35 -15.02
C LYS A 298 18.11 -18.50 -15.02
N PRO A 299 16.79 -18.23 -14.97
CA PRO A 299 15.78 -19.26 -15.13
C PRO A 299 15.90 -19.95 -16.50
N LEU A 300 15.75 -21.27 -16.53
CA LEU A 300 15.85 -22.06 -17.77
C LEU A 300 14.56 -22.02 -18.61
N GLN A 301 13.40 -21.85 -17.97
CA GLN A 301 12.09 -21.80 -18.62
C GLN A 301 11.11 -20.97 -17.78
N VAL A 302 10.02 -20.52 -18.40
CA VAL A 302 8.89 -19.92 -17.71
C VAL A 302 8.10 -21.02 -16.98
N GLY A 303 7.64 -20.73 -15.76
CA GLY A 303 6.78 -21.65 -15.01
C GLY A 303 5.39 -21.85 -15.64
N PRO A 304 4.59 -22.80 -15.11
CA PRO A 304 3.22 -23.04 -15.57
C PRO A 304 2.37 -21.77 -15.56
N GLN A 305 1.51 -21.60 -16.56
CA GLN A 305 0.61 -20.44 -16.69
C GLN A 305 -0.85 -20.89 -16.63
N LEU A 306 -1.65 -20.17 -15.85
CA LEU A 306 -3.10 -20.33 -15.81
C LEU A 306 -3.73 -19.49 -16.93
N PHE A 307 -4.74 -20.03 -17.60
CA PHE A 307 -5.55 -19.30 -18.58
C PHE A 307 -6.99 -19.82 -18.55
N HIS A 308 -7.91 -19.07 -19.16
CA HIS A 308 -9.32 -19.42 -19.25
C HIS A 308 -9.69 -19.87 -20.67
N PRO A 309 -9.80 -21.19 -20.96
CA PRO A 309 -10.06 -21.69 -22.32
C PRO A 309 -11.39 -21.22 -22.92
N GLU A 310 -12.37 -20.94 -22.07
CA GLU A 310 -13.75 -20.54 -22.43
C GLU A 310 -14.08 -19.11 -21.97
N GLY A 311 -13.04 -18.28 -21.77
CA GLY A 311 -13.17 -16.94 -21.22
C GLY A 311 -13.46 -16.90 -19.71
N LYS A 312 -13.56 -15.69 -19.16
CA LYS A 312 -13.74 -15.46 -17.72
C LYS A 312 -15.10 -15.98 -17.26
N ARG A 313 -15.11 -16.83 -16.23
CA ARG A 313 -16.32 -17.37 -15.60
C ARG A 313 -16.95 -16.43 -14.55
N TYR A 314 -16.37 -15.25 -14.37
CA TYR A 314 -16.85 -14.19 -13.50
C TYR A 314 -17.03 -12.91 -14.31
N SER A 315 -17.77 -11.96 -13.75
CA SER A 315 -17.98 -10.62 -14.30
C SER A 315 -17.82 -9.60 -13.19
N ILE A 316 -17.23 -8.45 -13.55
CA ILE A 316 -17.08 -7.31 -12.64
C ILE A 316 -17.64 -6.10 -13.38
N SER A 317 -18.57 -5.40 -12.75
CA SER A 317 -19.08 -4.10 -13.19
C SER A 317 -18.97 -3.15 -12.02
N ASP A 318 -18.19 -2.08 -12.17
CA ASP A 318 -17.81 -1.20 -11.07
C ASP A 318 -17.27 -1.99 -9.87
N ASN A 319 -17.97 -1.97 -8.75
CA ASN A 319 -17.61 -2.71 -7.54
C ASN A 319 -18.42 -4.00 -7.33
N HIS A 320 -19.23 -4.43 -8.31
CA HIS A 320 -20.09 -5.60 -8.20
C HIS A 320 -19.49 -6.80 -8.94
N VAL A 321 -19.36 -7.92 -8.22
CA VAL A 321 -18.83 -9.18 -8.74
C VAL A 321 -19.94 -10.21 -8.86
N LEU A 322 -19.97 -10.89 -10.01
CA LEU A 322 -20.78 -12.07 -10.26
C LEU A 322 -19.87 -13.26 -10.58
N TYR A 323 -20.04 -14.37 -9.87
CA TYR A 323 -19.33 -15.62 -10.13
C TYR A 323 -20.21 -16.83 -9.85
N MET A 324 -20.65 -17.52 -10.90
CA MET A 324 -21.64 -18.59 -10.78
C MET A 324 -22.89 -18.10 -10.02
N ASP A 325 -23.20 -18.68 -8.87
CA ASP A 325 -24.34 -18.29 -8.01
C ASP A 325 -23.94 -17.26 -6.94
N TRP A 326 -22.70 -16.78 -6.94
CA TRP A 326 -22.20 -15.75 -6.03
C TRP A 326 -22.40 -14.34 -6.60
N SER A 327 -22.81 -13.42 -5.74
CA SER A 327 -22.96 -11.99 -6.02
C SER A 327 -22.52 -11.19 -4.79
N PHE A 328 -21.65 -10.20 -4.97
CA PHE A 328 -21.22 -9.32 -3.86
C PHE A 328 -20.64 -8.01 -4.38
N ALA A 329 -20.71 -6.98 -3.55
CA ALA A 329 -20.00 -5.73 -3.75
C ALA A 329 -18.64 -5.77 -3.03
N PHE A 330 -17.62 -5.08 -3.54
CA PHE A 330 -16.33 -4.92 -2.85
C PHE A 330 -15.93 -3.46 -2.69
N GLY A 331 -14.93 -3.22 -1.86
CA GLY A 331 -14.26 -1.94 -1.72
C GLY A 331 -12.92 -2.10 -1.02
N LEU A 332 -12.20 -0.99 -0.89
CA LEU A 332 -10.91 -0.88 -0.22
C LEU A 332 -10.91 0.40 0.61
N SER A 333 -11.02 0.28 1.93
CA SER A 333 -10.75 1.43 2.80
C SER A 333 -9.25 1.70 2.82
N SER A 334 -8.90 2.98 2.72
CA SER A 334 -7.52 3.44 2.88
C SER A 334 -6.96 3.21 4.29
N LEU A 335 -7.83 3.00 5.28
CA LEU A 335 -7.48 2.74 6.67
C LEU A 335 -7.36 1.24 6.95
N THR A 336 -8.44 0.48 6.74
CA THR A 336 -8.53 -0.91 7.22
C THR A 336 -8.41 -1.95 6.11
N GLY A 337 -8.45 -1.56 4.84
CA GLY A 337 -8.22 -2.46 3.71
C GLY A 337 -9.46 -3.07 3.10
N MET A 338 -9.31 -4.32 2.62
CA MET A 338 -10.29 -4.99 1.78
C MET A 338 -11.60 -5.27 2.53
N ARG A 339 -12.71 -5.06 1.82
CA ARG A 339 -14.07 -5.27 2.32
C ARG A 339 -14.98 -5.78 1.23
N VAL A 340 -15.94 -6.63 1.61
CA VAL A 340 -17.03 -7.10 0.74
C VAL A 340 -18.37 -6.90 1.43
N PHE A 341 -19.39 -6.57 0.65
CA PHE A 341 -20.73 -6.23 1.09
C PHE A 341 -21.81 -6.96 0.30
N ASP A 342 -22.99 -7.07 0.90
CA ASP A 342 -24.18 -7.71 0.31
C ASP A 342 -23.84 -9.07 -0.36
N VAL A 343 -23.13 -9.94 0.36
CA VAL A 343 -22.69 -11.23 -0.16
C VAL A 343 -23.89 -12.17 -0.22
N ARG A 344 -24.21 -12.59 -1.44
CA ARG A 344 -25.33 -13.48 -1.75
C ARG A 344 -24.84 -14.76 -2.41
N PHE A 345 -25.50 -15.86 -2.06
CA PHE A 345 -25.39 -17.14 -2.75
C PHE A 345 -26.79 -17.57 -3.19
N LYS A 346 -26.99 -17.79 -4.49
CA LYS A 346 -28.32 -18.05 -5.08
C LYS A 346 -29.34 -16.98 -4.68
N ASP A 347 -28.95 -15.71 -4.83
CA ASP A 347 -29.75 -14.50 -4.53
C ASP A 347 -30.14 -14.28 -3.06
N GLU A 348 -29.85 -15.22 -2.17
CA GLU A 348 -30.04 -15.07 -0.72
C GLU A 348 -28.79 -14.44 -0.08
N ARG A 349 -28.98 -13.34 0.67
CA ARG A 349 -27.90 -12.70 1.41
C ARG A 349 -27.46 -13.58 2.58
N ILE A 350 -26.18 -13.93 2.60
CA ILE A 350 -25.55 -14.67 3.70
C ILE A 350 -24.68 -13.77 4.58
N LEU A 351 -24.14 -12.66 4.05
CA LEU A 351 -23.34 -11.69 4.80
C LEU A 351 -23.68 -10.28 4.35
N TYR A 352 -23.86 -9.36 5.31
CA TYR A 352 -24.01 -7.93 4.99
C TYR A 352 -22.66 -7.27 4.71
N GLU A 353 -21.65 -7.56 5.55
CA GLU A 353 -20.30 -7.02 5.46
C GLU A 353 -19.31 -8.06 5.98
N LEU A 354 -18.19 -8.20 5.29
CA LEU A 354 -16.98 -8.86 5.77
C LEU A 354 -15.80 -7.94 5.42
N SER A 355 -15.10 -7.44 6.44
CA SER A 355 -14.05 -6.42 6.27
C SER A 355 -12.87 -6.68 7.20
N VAL A 356 -11.67 -6.39 6.70
CA VAL A 356 -10.47 -6.30 7.54
C VAL A 356 -10.65 -5.13 8.50
N GLN A 357 -10.25 -5.33 9.76
CA GLN A 357 -10.39 -4.34 10.82
C GLN A 357 -9.05 -3.80 11.30
N GLU A 358 -8.03 -4.66 11.41
CA GLU A 358 -6.67 -4.28 11.81
C GLU A 358 -5.68 -5.39 11.41
N ALA A 359 -4.42 -5.03 11.24
CA ALA A 359 -3.29 -5.94 11.28
C ALA A 359 -2.30 -5.48 12.37
N MET A 360 -1.76 -6.43 13.12
CA MET A 360 -0.94 -6.14 14.29
C MET A 360 0.28 -7.05 14.37
N SER A 361 1.43 -6.45 14.69
CA SER A 361 2.68 -7.18 14.93
C SER A 361 3.33 -6.70 16.23
N VAL A 362 3.47 -7.62 17.21
CA VAL A 362 4.05 -7.33 18.53
C VAL A 362 5.41 -8.01 18.63
N TYR A 363 6.44 -7.23 18.96
CA TYR A 363 7.82 -7.68 19.03
C TYR A 363 8.36 -7.70 20.46
N GLY A 364 9.38 -8.54 20.67
CA GLY A 364 10.26 -8.49 21.82
C GLY A 364 11.71 -8.38 21.34
N SER A 365 12.54 -7.63 22.05
CA SER A 365 13.95 -7.42 21.71
C SER A 365 14.77 -7.02 22.93
N VAL A 366 16.09 -7.13 22.81
CA VAL A 366 17.07 -6.58 23.75
C VAL A 366 17.31 -5.08 23.56
N THR A 367 16.96 -4.53 22.39
CA THR A 367 17.03 -3.08 22.13
C THR A 367 15.71 -2.41 22.49
N PRO A 368 15.74 -1.17 23.03
CA PRO A 368 14.54 -0.48 23.49
C PRO A 368 13.57 -0.18 22.36
N GLY A 369 14.07 0.20 21.18
CA GLY A 369 13.22 0.48 20.02
C GLY A 369 12.36 -0.72 19.66
N MET A 370 13.00 -1.81 19.23
CA MET A 370 12.29 -3.05 18.85
C MET A 370 11.55 -3.71 20.02
N GLY A 371 12.03 -3.55 21.25
CA GLY A 371 11.41 -4.15 22.45
C GLY A 371 10.10 -3.47 22.84
N LEU A 372 9.89 -2.22 22.44
CA LEU A 372 8.63 -1.51 22.59
C LEU A 372 7.68 -1.76 21.42
N THR A 373 8.16 -2.33 20.31
CA THR A 373 7.46 -2.31 19.03
C THR A 373 6.17 -3.12 19.02
N LYS A 374 5.07 -2.42 18.75
CA LYS A 374 3.72 -2.96 18.54
C LYS A 374 3.09 -2.21 17.37
N PHE A 375 3.25 -2.74 16.16
CA PHE A 375 2.64 -2.16 14.97
C PHE A 375 1.13 -2.38 15.00
N LEU A 376 0.39 -1.31 14.74
CA LEU A 376 -1.03 -1.30 14.38
C LEU A 376 -1.11 -0.65 12.99
N ASP A 377 -1.30 -1.47 11.97
CA ASP A 377 -1.01 -1.08 10.57
C ASP A 377 -2.04 -0.08 10.02
N THR A 378 -3.23 -0.01 10.63
CA THR A 378 -4.23 1.03 10.35
C THR A 378 -3.70 2.44 10.65
N GLU A 379 -2.79 2.60 11.62
CA GLU A 379 -2.13 3.89 11.91
C GLU A 379 -1.28 4.38 10.72
N HIS A 380 -0.66 3.45 9.99
CA HIS A 380 0.24 3.74 8.88
C HIS A 380 -0.49 3.90 7.55
N ARG A 381 -1.79 3.58 7.54
CA ARG A 381 -2.58 3.46 6.31
C ARG A 381 -1.89 2.50 5.35
N ASP A 382 -1.44 1.34 5.82
CA ASP A 382 -0.74 0.36 5.00
C ASP A 382 -1.56 -0.08 3.77
N TRP A 383 -2.89 0.00 3.87
CA TRP A 383 -3.80 -0.25 2.76
C TRP A 383 -3.84 0.87 1.72
N SER A 384 -3.48 2.11 2.08
CA SER A 384 -3.19 3.17 1.11
C SER A 384 -1.86 2.97 0.38
N LEU A 385 -0.99 2.10 0.92
CA LEU A 385 0.26 1.65 0.31
C LEU A 385 0.08 0.38 -0.53
N CYS A 386 -1.16 -0.03 -0.84
CA CYS A 386 -1.44 -1.16 -1.73
C CYS A 386 -0.61 -1.06 -3.01
N ALA A 387 0.50 -1.81 -3.03
CA ALA A 387 1.41 -1.79 -4.15
C ALA A 387 0.73 -2.41 -5.37
N PRO A 388 0.98 -1.91 -6.58
CA PRO A 388 0.50 -2.56 -7.79
C PRO A 388 0.91 -4.03 -7.75
N THR A 389 -0.05 -4.94 -7.82
CA THR A 389 0.26 -6.35 -8.02
C THR A 389 0.94 -6.47 -9.38
N GLY A 390 2.23 -6.81 -9.38
CA GLY A 390 2.92 -7.09 -10.63
C GLY A 390 2.15 -8.17 -11.40
N PRO A 391 1.77 -7.94 -12.68
CA PRO A 391 1.01 -8.93 -13.44
C PRO A 391 1.80 -10.25 -13.45
N ARG A 392 1.14 -11.36 -13.12
CA ARG A 392 1.69 -12.72 -13.00
C ARG A 392 2.52 -13.03 -11.74
N CYS A 393 2.86 -12.03 -10.92
CA CYS A 393 3.57 -12.24 -9.65
C CYS A 393 2.65 -12.10 -8.43
N GLY A 394 1.70 -11.15 -8.46
CA GLY A 394 0.71 -10.96 -7.39
C GLY A 394 -0.65 -11.61 -7.67
N LEU A 395 -1.03 -11.75 -8.94
CA LEU A 395 -2.25 -12.39 -9.40
C LEU A 395 -2.00 -13.15 -10.71
N PRO A 396 -2.61 -14.33 -10.94
CA PRO A 396 -2.67 -14.93 -12.26
C PRO A 396 -3.51 -14.05 -13.20
N LEU A 397 -3.15 -14.01 -14.48
CA LEU A 397 -3.84 -13.21 -15.51
C LEU A 397 -5.26 -13.71 -15.80
#